data_AF-A0A0C2BJX6-F1
#
_entry.id   AF-A0A0C2BJX6-F1
#
_cell.length_a   1.000
_cell.length_b   1.000
_cell.length_c   1.000
_cell.angle_alpha   90.00
_cell.angle_beta   90.00
_cell.angle_gamma   90.00
#
_symmetry.space_group_name_H-M   'P 1'
#
loop_
_entity.id
_entity.type
_entity.pdbx_description
1 polymer ?
#
loop_
_entity_poly.entity_id
_entity_poly.type
_entity_poly.pdbx_seq_one_letter_code
_entity_poly.pdbx_strand_id
1 'polypeptide(L)'
;MVAADQEYFLKAAKLGNERVLRELFTVRPDMIDLQNEMKGSVLIRAKDSKNADLLASAARIYGNDTLGVVNKAQQIEYLKRAWAAGDVKSAGQLAHIYVRLKDFDNAYFWSLRCTQECNRSVGVREGEYSTQTELLELEKHLDANKIATLQRESAARSGN
;
A
#
# COMPACT_ATOMS: atom_id res chain seq x y z
N MET A 1 -24.45 10.52 6.57
CA MET A 1 -23.38 11.54 6.56
C MET A 1 -24.05 12.86 6.28
N VAL A 2 -23.94 13.84 7.18
CA VAL A 2 -24.68 15.10 7.08
C VAL A 2 -23.96 16.00 6.06
N ALA A 3 -24.67 16.88 5.34
CA ALA A 3 -24.07 17.74 4.30
C ALA A 3 -22.82 18.52 4.78
N ALA A 4 -22.78 18.90 6.06
CA ALA A 4 -21.63 19.57 6.68
C ALA A 4 -20.36 18.71 6.73
N ASP A 5 -20.49 17.40 6.93
CA ASP A 5 -19.34 16.48 6.99
C ASP A 5 -18.67 16.34 5.60
N GLN A 6 -19.48 16.36 4.55
CA GLN A 6 -19.00 16.29 3.17
C GLN A 6 -18.27 17.57 2.77
N GLU A 7 -18.81 18.74 3.13
CA GLU A 7 -18.17 20.03 2.85
C GLU A 7 -16.81 20.16 3.56
N TYR A 8 -16.73 19.76 4.83
CA TYR A 8 -15.48 19.73 5.57
C TYR A 8 -14.45 18.81 4.91
N PHE A 9 -14.87 17.61 4.50
CA PHE A 9 -13.99 16.65 3.82
C PHE A 9 -13.41 17.23 2.53
N LEU A 10 -14.26 17.81 1.67
CA LEU A 10 -13.84 18.44 0.42
C LEU A 10 -12.83 19.55 0.67
N LYS A 11 -13.10 20.43 1.63
CA LYS A 11 -12.20 21.53 1.99
C LYS A 11 -10.86 21.01 2.49
N ALA A 12 -10.86 20.03 3.39
CA ALA A 12 -9.63 19.45 3.94
C ALA A 12 -8.80 18.72 2.87
N ALA A 13 -9.45 18.01 1.94
CA ALA A 13 -8.78 17.38 0.80
C ALA A 13 -8.09 18.44 -0.08
N LYS A 14 -8.81 19.52 -0.46
CA LYS A 14 -8.28 20.61 -1.28
C LYS A 14 -7.15 21.39 -0.62
N LEU A 15 -7.19 21.53 0.70
CA LEU A 15 -6.09 22.08 1.51
C LEU A 15 -4.90 21.12 1.65
N GLY A 16 -5.03 19.89 1.14
CA GLY A 16 -3.94 18.95 1.10
C GLY A 16 -3.71 18.18 2.39
N ASN A 17 -4.72 18.07 3.27
CA ASN A 17 -4.61 17.27 4.48
C ASN A 17 -4.31 15.80 4.12
N GLU A 18 -3.15 15.29 4.54
CA GLU A 18 -2.58 14.03 4.07
C GLU A 18 -3.44 12.83 4.50
N ARG A 19 -3.99 12.87 5.71
CA ARG A 19 -4.91 11.84 6.21
C ARG A 19 -6.23 11.82 5.45
N VAL A 20 -6.79 12.99 5.13
CA VAL A 20 -8.00 13.09 4.32
C VAL A 20 -7.76 12.63 2.88
N LEU A 21 -6.59 12.95 2.32
CA LEU A 21 -6.20 12.44 1.00
C LEU A 21 -6.04 10.91 1.02
N ARG A 22 -5.44 10.34 2.07
CA ARG A 22 -5.39 8.89 2.27
C ARG A 22 -6.77 8.29 2.29
N GLU A 23 -7.70 8.88 3.03
CA GLU A 23 -9.10 8.44 3.08
C GLU A 23 -9.77 8.52 1.70
N LEU A 24 -9.60 9.65 1.00
CA LEU A 24 -10.15 9.88 -0.34
C LEU A 24 -9.77 8.76 -1.32
N PHE A 25 -8.50 8.37 -1.36
CA PHE A 25 -8.02 7.36 -2.32
C PHE A 25 -8.22 5.91 -1.84
N THR A 26 -8.47 5.67 -0.55
CA THR A 26 -8.59 4.31 0.00
C THR A 26 -10.03 3.86 0.23
N VAL A 27 -10.87 4.68 0.85
CA VAL A 27 -12.21 4.29 1.29
C VAL A 27 -13.34 5.04 0.60
N ARG A 28 -13.03 6.03 -0.25
CA ARG A 28 -14.01 6.84 -0.98
C ARG A 28 -13.98 6.65 -2.50
N PRO A 29 -14.21 5.42 -3.02
CA PRO A 29 -14.31 5.20 -4.45
C PRO A 29 -15.52 5.92 -5.08
N ASP A 30 -16.51 6.30 -4.25
CA ASP A 30 -17.67 7.10 -4.64
C ASP A 30 -17.32 8.54 -5.05
N MET A 31 -16.17 9.06 -4.62
CA MET A 31 -15.72 10.42 -4.93
C MET A 31 -14.73 10.48 -6.09
N ILE A 32 -15.02 9.79 -7.20
CA ILE A 32 -14.09 9.65 -8.33
C ILE A 32 -13.70 11.00 -8.97
N ASP A 33 -14.62 11.97 -9.03
CA ASP A 33 -14.35 13.30 -9.58
C ASP A 33 -13.31 14.06 -8.74
N LEU A 34 -13.45 14.00 -7.40
CA LEU A 34 -12.47 14.60 -6.50
C LEU A 34 -11.14 13.84 -6.54
N GLN A 35 -11.15 12.52 -6.67
CA GLN A 35 -9.91 11.76 -6.87
C GLN A 35 -9.19 12.21 -8.15
N ASN A 36 -9.92 12.42 -9.24
CA ASN A 36 -9.37 12.93 -10.49
C ASN A 36 -8.85 14.37 -10.38
N GLU A 37 -9.56 15.25 -9.66
CA GLU A 37 -9.10 16.62 -9.37
C GLU A 37 -7.79 16.59 -8.57
N MET A 38 -7.72 15.75 -7.53
CA MET A 38 -6.63 15.79 -6.55
C MET A 38 -5.40 14.97 -6.95
N LYS A 39 -5.53 13.95 -7.81
CA LYS A 39 -4.43 12.98 -8.09
C LYS A 39 -3.13 13.66 -8.49
N GLY A 40 -3.16 14.68 -9.35
CA GLY A 40 -1.96 15.40 -9.79
C GLY A 40 -1.23 16.07 -8.63
N SER A 41 -1.96 16.76 -7.74
CA SER A 41 -1.38 17.43 -6.58
C SER A 41 -0.76 16.46 -5.58
N VAL A 42 -1.41 15.30 -5.37
CA VAL A 42 -0.89 14.22 -4.52
C VAL A 42 0.42 13.68 -5.07
N LEU A 43 0.45 13.36 -6.37
CA LEU A 43 1.65 12.82 -7.01
C LEU A 43 2.82 13.82 -6.97
N ILE A 44 2.56 15.12 -7.18
CA ILE A 44 3.60 16.15 -7.09
C ILE A 44 4.17 16.22 -5.66
N ARG A 45 3.30 16.30 -4.65
CA ARG A 45 3.73 16.44 -3.25
C ARG A 45 4.39 15.16 -2.72
N ALA A 46 4.01 13.99 -3.22
CA ALA A 46 4.58 12.73 -2.78
C ALA A 46 6.04 12.54 -3.21
N LYS A 47 6.51 13.20 -4.28
CA LYS A 47 7.88 13.04 -4.81
C LYS A 47 8.94 13.17 -3.73
N ASP A 48 8.86 14.21 -2.90
CA ASP A 48 9.84 14.50 -1.85
C ASP A 48 9.31 14.25 -0.43
N SER A 49 8.11 13.67 -0.32
CA SER A 49 7.49 13.45 0.98
C SER A 49 8.09 12.26 1.74
N LYS A 50 8.11 12.41 3.07
CA LYS A 50 8.35 11.34 4.05
C LYS A 50 7.09 10.97 4.82
N ASN A 51 5.94 11.58 4.49
CA ASN A 51 4.67 11.27 5.13
C ASN A 51 4.08 9.97 4.57
N ALA A 52 3.83 9.01 5.45
CA ALA A 52 3.34 7.69 5.08
C ALA A 52 1.96 7.72 4.39
N ASP A 53 1.02 8.56 4.84
CA ASP A 53 -0.32 8.70 4.25
C ASP A 53 -0.26 9.24 2.82
N LEU A 54 0.58 10.25 2.57
CA LEU A 54 0.72 10.84 1.24
C LEU A 54 1.41 9.86 0.27
N LEU A 55 2.47 9.18 0.71
CA LEU A 55 3.17 8.16 -0.07
C LEU A 55 2.22 7.01 -0.42
N ALA A 56 1.44 6.54 0.54
CA ALA A 56 0.52 5.45 0.33
C ALA A 56 -0.70 5.86 -0.52
N SER A 57 -1.07 7.15 -0.55
CA SER A 57 -2.03 7.71 -1.50
C SER A 57 -1.48 7.71 -2.94
N ALA A 58 -0.22 8.11 -3.12
CA ALA A 58 0.45 8.06 -4.43
C ALA A 58 0.53 6.63 -4.97
N ALA A 59 0.89 5.67 -4.13
CA ALA A 59 0.84 4.25 -4.49
C ALA A 59 -0.55 3.81 -4.96
N ARG A 60 -1.60 4.23 -4.26
CA ARG A 60 -2.99 3.90 -4.61
C ARG A 60 -3.40 4.50 -5.94
N ILE A 61 -2.96 5.72 -6.26
CA ILE A 61 -3.19 6.34 -7.57
C ILE A 61 -2.55 5.51 -8.70
N TYR A 62 -1.29 5.10 -8.53
CA TYR A 62 -0.58 4.29 -9.54
C TYR A 62 -1.09 2.85 -9.69
N GLY A 63 -1.86 2.37 -8.71
CA GLY A 63 -2.49 1.05 -8.74
C GLY A 63 -3.96 1.04 -9.14
N ASN A 64 -4.54 2.20 -9.48
CA ASN A 64 -5.97 2.33 -9.76
C ASN A 64 -6.22 2.53 -11.26
N ASP A 65 -6.74 1.48 -11.89
CA ASP A 65 -7.10 1.47 -13.32
C ASP A 65 -8.13 2.54 -13.68
N THR A 66 -9.08 2.84 -12.78
CA THR A 66 -10.13 3.85 -12.98
C THR A 66 -9.59 5.27 -13.05
N LEU A 67 -8.42 5.54 -12.46
CA LEU A 67 -7.78 6.86 -12.53
C LEU A 67 -6.92 7.02 -13.80
N GLY A 68 -6.70 5.94 -14.58
CA GLY A 68 -5.91 5.95 -15.80
C GLY A 68 -4.42 6.18 -15.60
N VAL A 69 -3.88 5.94 -14.39
CA VAL A 69 -2.47 6.21 -14.04
C VAL A 69 -1.71 4.93 -13.68
N VAL A 70 -2.11 3.79 -14.26
CA VAL A 70 -1.56 2.50 -13.88
C VAL A 70 -0.06 2.43 -14.17
N ASN A 71 0.75 2.30 -13.13
CA ASN A 71 2.19 2.08 -13.25
C ASN A 71 2.68 1.26 -12.05
N LYS A 72 2.88 -0.04 -12.27
CA LYS A 72 3.28 -0.98 -11.21
C LYS A 72 4.64 -0.63 -10.61
N ALA A 73 5.60 -0.15 -11.40
CA ALA A 73 6.92 0.21 -10.89
C ALA A 73 6.83 1.38 -9.90
N GLN A 74 6.09 2.43 -10.27
CA GLN A 74 5.82 3.57 -9.39
C GLN A 74 4.98 3.17 -8.17
N GLN A 75 3.97 2.32 -8.35
CA GLN A 75 3.19 1.79 -7.24
C GLN A 75 4.09 1.10 -6.20
N ILE A 76 4.97 0.19 -6.64
CA ILE A 76 5.93 -0.51 -5.78
C ILE A 76 6.87 0.48 -5.09
N GLU A 77 7.42 1.45 -5.81
CA GLU A 77 8.31 2.48 -5.26
C GLU A 77 7.65 3.24 -4.10
N TYR A 78 6.44 3.75 -4.32
CA TYR A 78 5.72 4.50 -3.29
C TYR A 78 5.30 3.64 -2.10
N LEU A 79 4.93 2.37 -2.31
CA LEU A 79 4.64 1.45 -1.21
C LEU A 79 5.88 1.16 -0.35
N LYS A 80 7.05 0.97 -0.98
CA LYS A 80 8.32 0.77 -0.24
C LYS A 80 8.64 1.98 0.62
N ARG A 81 8.48 3.18 0.08
CA ARG A 81 8.68 4.44 0.80
C ARG A 81 7.65 4.62 1.92
N ALA A 82 6.37 4.32 1.67
CA ALA A 82 5.31 4.40 2.67
C ALA A 82 5.56 3.44 3.84
N TRP A 83 5.99 2.20 3.55
CA TRP A 83 6.38 1.24 4.59
C TRP A 83 7.57 1.75 5.41
N ALA A 84 8.61 2.30 4.76
CA ALA A 84 9.74 2.91 5.46
C ALA A 84 9.34 4.11 6.34
N ALA A 85 8.28 4.83 5.96
CA ALA A 85 7.68 5.91 6.73
C ALA A 85 6.69 5.42 7.83
N GLY A 86 6.45 4.11 7.95
CA GLY A 86 5.63 3.51 9.00
C GLY A 86 4.25 2.98 8.57
N ASP A 87 3.87 3.05 7.28
CA ASP A 87 2.62 2.42 6.80
C ASP A 87 2.78 0.90 6.68
N VAL A 88 2.54 0.18 7.78
CA VAL A 88 2.63 -1.29 7.84
C VAL A 88 1.74 -2.00 6.81
N LYS A 89 0.65 -1.35 6.37
CA LYS A 89 -0.27 -1.87 5.34
C LYS A 89 0.39 -1.98 3.96
N SER A 90 1.42 -1.19 3.70
CA SER A 90 2.15 -1.22 2.42
C SER A 90 2.90 -2.53 2.21
N ALA A 91 3.32 -3.22 3.28
CA ALA A 91 3.98 -4.53 3.16
C ALA A 91 3.07 -5.59 2.53
N GLY A 92 1.81 -5.68 2.95
CA GLY A 92 0.84 -6.63 2.38
C GLY A 92 0.51 -6.30 0.93
N GLN A 93 0.37 -5.01 0.60
CA GLN A 93 0.18 -4.59 -0.80
C GLN A 93 1.37 -4.97 -1.69
N LEU A 94 2.60 -4.80 -1.19
CA LEU A 94 3.80 -5.23 -1.89
C LEU A 94 3.81 -6.75 -2.09
N ALA A 95 3.52 -7.53 -1.05
CA ALA A 95 3.43 -8.97 -1.14
C ALA A 95 2.46 -9.41 -2.25
N HIS A 96 1.22 -8.91 -2.26
CA HIS A 96 0.24 -9.24 -3.29
C HIS A 96 0.65 -8.80 -4.70
N ILE A 97 1.31 -7.64 -4.84
CA ILE A 97 1.83 -7.21 -6.15
C ILE A 97 2.88 -8.20 -6.65
N TYR A 98 3.83 -8.60 -5.79
CA TYR A 98 4.90 -9.52 -6.16
C TYR A 98 4.40 -10.93 -6.45
N VAL A 99 3.36 -11.42 -5.76
CA VAL A 99 2.65 -12.67 -6.13
C VAL A 99 2.14 -12.59 -7.57
N ARG A 100 1.45 -11.49 -7.93
CA ARG A 100 0.93 -11.30 -9.29
C ARG A 100 2.02 -11.14 -10.34
N LEU A 101 3.20 -10.68 -9.95
CA LEU A 101 4.39 -10.61 -10.80
C LEU A 101 5.16 -11.93 -10.88
N LYS A 102 4.76 -12.95 -10.10
CA LYS A 102 5.48 -14.23 -9.92
C LYS A 102 6.92 -14.06 -9.40
N ASP A 103 7.16 -12.98 -8.67
CA ASP A 103 8.41 -12.72 -7.96
C ASP A 103 8.24 -13.23 -6.52
N PHE A 104 8.39 -14.55 -6.36
CA PHE A 104 8.10 -15.23 -5.10
C PHE A 104 9.09 -14.86 -3.98
N ASP A 105 10.32 -14.49 -4.34
CA ASP A 105 11.32 -13.97 -3.41
C ASP A 105 10.81 -12.72 -2.71
N ASN A 106 10.44 -11.70 -3.49
CA ASN A 106 9.93 -10.45 -2.95
C ASN A 106 8.55 -10.63 -2.31
N ALA A 107 7.70 -11.50 -2.86
CA ALA A 107 6.41 -11.81 -2.25
C ALA A 107 6.60 -12.35 -0.84
N TYR A 108 7.45 -13.36 -0.66
CA TYR A 108 7.75 -13.95 0.64
C TYR A 108 8.37 -12.93 1.61
N PHE A 109 9.36 -12.17 1.14
CA PHE A 109 10.01 -11.13 1.93
C PHE A 109 9.02 -10.09 2.47
N TRP A 110 8.11 -9.59 1.62
CA TRP A 110 7.13 -8.60 2.04
C TRP A 110 5.99 -9.19 2.88
N SER A 111 5.64 -10.46 2.66
CA SER A 111 4.71 -11.20 3.52
C SER A 111 5.26 -11.35 4.94
N LEU A 112 6.56 -11.63 5.10
CA LEU A 112 7.22 -11.70 6.42
C LEU A 112 7.17 -10.36 7.18
N ARG A 113 7.15 -9.23 6.45
CA ARG A 113 7.08 -7.88 7.01
C ARG A 113 5.66 -7.39 7.32
N CYS A 114 4.64 -8.10 6.84
CA CYS A 114 3.23 -7.77 7.06
C CYS A 114 2.78 -8.40 8.40
N THR A 115 2.70 -7.58 9.45
CA THR A 115 2.20 -8.00 10.78
C THR A 115 0.66 -8.01 10.82
N GLN A 116 0.03 -8.46 11.92
CA GLN A 116 -1.44 -8.60 12.01
C GLN A 116 -2.26 -7.38 11.55
N GLU A 117 -1.76 -6.15 11.77
CA GLU A 117 -2.46 -4.91 11.39
C GLU A 117 -2.57 -4.70 9.87
N CYS A 118 -1.65 -5.29 9.10
CA CYS A 118 -1.58 -5.19 7.65
C CYS A 118 -2.75 -5.92 6.96
N ASN A 119 -3.17 -7.07 7.50
CA ASN A 119 -4.21 -7.93 6.90
C ASN A 119 -5.62 -7.34 6.95
N ARG A 120 -5.92 -6.44 7.88
CA ARG A 120 -7.29 -5.89 8.08
C ARG A 120 -7.76 -4.94 6.98
N SER A 121 -6.90 -4.57 6.04
CA SER A 121 -7.14 -3.40 5.16
C SER A 121 -7.07 -3.68 3.66
N VAL A 122 -6.75 -4.91 3.24
CA VAL A 122 -6.58 -5.24 1.82
C VAL A 122 -7.92 -5.55 1.12
N GLY A 123 -9.07 -5.35 1.79
CA GLY A 123 -10.38 -5.77 1.26
C GLY A 123 -10.51 -7.29 1.09
N VAL A 124 -9.54 -8.04 1.64
CA VAL A 124 -9.59 -9.48 1.81
C VAL A 124 -10.69 -9.75 2.85
N ARG A 125 -11.66 -10.59 2.51
CA ARG A 125 -12.70 -11.00 3.46
C ARG A 125 -12.02 -11.61 4.68
N GLU A 126 -12.50 -11.31 5.88
CA GLU A 126 -12.11 -12.05 7.09
C GLU A 126 -12.27 -13.55 6.80
N GLY A 127 -11.13 -14.26 6.73
CA GLY A 127 -11.09 -15.69 6.40
C GLY A 127 -10.36 -16.07 5.11
N GLU A 128 -9.98 -15.14 4.23
CA GLU A 128 -9.36 -15.50 2.94
C GLU A 128 -7.84 -15.66 2.96
N TYR A 129 -7.09 -15.03 3.88
CA TYR A 129 -5.63 -15.21 3.95
C TYR A 129 -5.10 -15.07 5.38
N SER A 130 -4.90 -16.20 6.07
CA SER A 130 -4.02 -16.22 7.24
C SER A 130 -2.58 -16.22 6.74
N THR A 131 -1.75 -15.32 7.27
CA THR A 131 -0.34 -15.13 6.86
C THR A 131 0.45 -16.43 6.84
N GLN A 132 0.08 -17.40 7.67
CA GLN A 132 0.79 -18.68 7.74
C GLN A 132 0.50 -19.58 6.51
N THR A 133 -0.72 -19.58 5.99
CA THR A 133 -1.08 -20.38 4.81
C THR A 133 -0.45 -19.82 3.54
N GLU A 134 -0.43 -18.49 3.37
CA GLU A 134 0.24 -17.85 2.22
C GLU A 134 1.76 -18.02 2.27
N LEU A 135 2.37 -17.88 3.44
CA LEU A 135 3.81 -18.11 3.60
C LEU A 135 4.16 -19.56 3.21
N LEU A 136 3.37 -20.54 3.67
CA LEU A 136 3.57 -21.95 3.30
C LEU A 136 3.41 -22.19 1.79
N GLU A 137 2.51 -21.48 1.11
CA GLU A 137 2.37 -21.59 -0.34
C GLU A 137 3.57 -20.97 -1.07
N LEU A 138 4.02 -19.80 -0.63
CA LEU A 138 5.21 -19.14 -1.17
C LEU A 138 6.48 -19.96 -0.97
N GLU A 139 6.60 -20.66 0.17
CA GLU A 139 7.73 -21.55 0.46
C GLU A 139 7.86 -22.71 -0.53
N LYS A 140 6.77 -23.17 -1.14
CA LYS A 140 6.82 -24.21 -2.20
C LYS A 140 7.55 -23.75 -3.46
N HIS A 141 7.68 -22.43 -3.65
CA HIS A 141 8.37 -21.82 -4.78
C HIS A 141 9.84 -21.46 -4.47
N LEU A 142 10.30 -21.68 -3.24
CA LEU A 142 11.61 -21.27 -2.76
C LEU A 142 12.39 -22.47 -2.21
N ASP A 143 13.72 -22.42 -2.33
CA ASP A 143 14.57 -23.39 -1.63
C ASP A 143 14.81 -22.99 -0.17
N ALA A 144 15.22 -23.97 0.65
CA ALA A 144 15.42 -23.78 2.09
C ALA A 144 16.49 -22.72 2.43
N ASN A 145 17.56 -22.59 1.63
CA ASN A 145 18.61 -21.60 1.88
C ASN A 145 18.09 -20.19 1.60
N LYS A 146 17.26 -20.05 0.56
CA LYS A 146 16.61 -18.80 0.21
C LYS A 146 15.63 -18.36 1.29
N ILE A 147 14.77 -19.27 1.77
CA ILE A 147 13.85 -19.02 2.89
C ILE A 147 14.61 -18.51 4.11
N ALA A 148 15.66 -19.22 4.54
CA ALA A 148 16.47 -18.82 5.70
C ALA A 148 17.17 -17.46 5.54
N THR A 149 17.51 -17.08 4.30
CA THR A 149 18.10 -15.77 4.01
C THR A 149 17.06 -14.66 4.10
N LEU A 150 15.90 -14.84 3.45
CA LEU A 150 14.82 -13.85 3.46
C LEU A 150 14.24 -13.64 4.87
N GLN A 151 14.13 -14.70 5.68
CA GLN A 151 13.72 -14.59 7.07
C GLN A 151 14.67 -13.67 7.88
N ARG A 152 15.98 -13.86 7.73
CA ARG A 152 16.99 -13.02 8.39
C ARG A 152 16.93 -11.55 7.91
N GLU A 153 16.81 -11.33 6.61
CA GLU A 153 16.73 -9.99 6.02
C GLU A 153 15.43 -9.26 6.38
N SER A 154 14.32 -10.00 6.51
CA SER A 154 13.03 -9.41 6.90
C SER A 154 13.02 -8.93 8.35
N ALA A 155 13.70 -9.64 9.25
CA ALA A 155 13.79 -9.35 10.68
C ALA A 155 14.74 -8.17 10.98
N ALA A 156 15.73 -7.92 10.12
CA ALA A 156 16.49 -6.69 10.14
C ALA A 156 15.54 -5.54 9.78
N ARG A 157 15.08 -4.78 10.79
CA ARG A 157 14.45 -3.48 10.55
C ARG A 157 15.34 -2.72 9.58
N SER A 158 14.74 -2.09 8.57
CA SER A 158 15.44 -1.15 7.71
C SER A 158 16.05 -0.06 8.59
N GLY A 159 17.29 -0.29 9.01
CA GLY A 159 18.09 0.65 9.76
C GLY A 159 18.57 1.71 8.78
N ASN A 160 17.98 2.90 8.91
CA ASN A 160 18.61 4.19 8.73
C ASN A 160 17.67 5.27 9.26
#